data_AF-A0A928XY31-F1
#
_entry.id   AF-A0A928XY31-F1
#
_cell.length_a   1.000
_cell.length_b   1.000
_cell.length_c   1.000
_cell.angle_alpha   90.00
_cell.angle_beta   90.00
_cell.angle_gamma   90.00
#
_symmetry.space_group_name_H-M   'P 1'
#
loop_
_entity.id
_entity.type
_entity.pdbx_description
1 polymer ?
#
loop_
_entity_poly.entity_id
_entity_poly.type
_entity_poly.pdbx_seq_one_letter_code
_entity_poly.pdbx_strand_id
1 'polypeptide(L)'
;MNFSASQRPLRAVSPGRQSRRGFSLVEMMACVSIIGIIAFMAIPSVTRMRTDSERNLAISRAEALNLAQASFIQVRGRTQAALDWSGASTAQAKYALLQPYLSFSESTLTSFMPLGYSVTFPASITTMQKASLTGPTGIIYY
;
A
#
# COMPACT_ATOMS: atom_id res chain seq x y z
N MET A 1 -50.21 20.15 -77.49
CA MET A 1 -50.05 20.61 -76.09
C MET A 1 -48.60 20.32 -75.68
N ASN A 2 -47.72 21.31 -75.82
CA ASN A 2 -46.29 21.17 -75.50
C ASN A 2 -46.07 21.47 -74.01
N PHE A 3 -45.77 20.44 -73.23
CA PHE A 3 -45.31 20.59 -71.85
C PHE A 3 -43.83 21.01 -71.86
N SER A 4 -43.58 22.30 -71.58
CA SER A 4 -42.24 22.86 -71.39
C SER A 4 -41.73 22.50 -69.99
N ALA A 5 -40.85 21.50 -69.90
CA ALA A 5 -40.19 21.12 -68.66
C ALA A 5 -39.16 22.19 -68.24
N SER A 6 -39.48 22.95 -67.19
CA SER A 6 -38.55 23.89 -66.54
C SER A 6 -37.50 23.11 -65.77
N GLN A 7 -36.29 23.02 -66.33
CA GLN A 7 -35.14 22.41 -65.65
C GLN A 7 -34.54 23.42 -64.66
N ARG A 8 -34.71 23.18 -63.36
CA ARG A 8 -34.02 23.91 -62.30
C ARG A 8 -32.58 23.38 -62.21
N PRO A 9 -31.54 24.23 -62.27
CA PRO A 9 -30.17 23.75 -62.14
C PRO A 9 -29.94 23.23 -60.72
N LEU A 10 -29.49 21.98 -60.61
CA LEU A 10 -29.04 21.38 -59.36
C LEU A 10 -27.77 22.12 -58.92
N ARG A 11 -27.88 22.93 -57.87
CA ARG A 11 -26.73 23.59 -57.25
C ARG A 11 -25.83 22.52 -56.63
N ALA A 12 -24.66 22.31 -57.23
CA ALA A 12 -23.62 21.46 -56.66
C ALA A 12 -23.21 22.03 -55.29
N VAL A 13 -23.48 21.28 -54.22
CA VAL A 13 -22.93 21.58 -52.89
C VAL A 13 -21.46 21.14 -52.93
N SER A 14 -20.57 22.13 -52.97
CA SER A 14 -19.14 21.90 -52.81
C SER A 14 -18.89 21.28 -51.44
N PRO A 15 -18.32 20.07 -51.32
CA PRO A 15 -17.98 19.52 -50.02
C PRO A 15 -16.91 20.42 -49.40
N GLY A 16 -17.27 21.12 -48.32
CA GLY A 16 -16.33 21.93 -47.55
C GLY A 16 -15.18 21.02 -47.10
N ARG A 17 -13.95 21.36 -47.51
CA ARG A 17 -12.73 20.64 -47.15
C ARG A 17 -12.53 20.75 -45.64
N GLN A 18 -13.01 19.75 -44.90
CA GLN A 18 -12.76 19.64 -43.46
C GLN A 18 -11.25 19.48 -43.27
N SER A 19 -10.58 20.54 -42.82
CA SER A 19 -9.16 20.47 -42.50
C SER A 19 -9.00 19.60 -41.26
N ARG A 20 -8.46 18.39 -41.47
CA ARG A 20 -8.00 17.56 -40.35
C ARG A 20 -6.78 18.25 -39.75
N ARG A 21 -6.99 19.01 -38.68
CA ARG A 21 -5.91 19.58 -37.87
C ARG A 21 -5.25 18.42 -37.11
N GLY A 22 -4.01 18.10 -37.46
CA GLY A 22 -3.16 17.18 -36.69
C GLY A 22 -2.39 17.92 -35.61
N PHE A 23 -1.86 17.18 -34.64
CA PHE A 23 -0.98 17.73 -33.59
C PHE A 23 0.35 18.21 -34.19
N SER A 24 0.84 19.34 -33.70
CA SER A 24 2.17 19.83 -34.05
C SER A 24 3.25 19.06 -33.27
N LEU A 25 4.41 18.86 -33.90
CA LEU A 25 5.59 18.30 -33.23
C LEU A 25 5.97 19.14 -31.99
N VAL A 26 5.81 20.46 -32.08
CA VAL A 26 6.10 21.39 -30.98
C VAL A 26 5.14 21.18 -29.80
N GLU A 27 3.87 20.90 -30.04
CA GLU A 27 2.90 20.61 -28.96
C GLU A 27 3.31 19.35 -28.19
N MET A 28 3.73 18.31 -28.90
CA MET A 28 4.15 17.08 -28.25
C MET A 28 5.49 17.23 -27.52
N MET A 29 6.43 18.02 -28.05
CA MET A 29 7.69 18.35 -27.37
C MET A 29 7.43 19.07 -26.04
N ALA A 30 6.62 20.14 -26.04
CA ALA A 30 6.28 20.87 -24.83
C ALA A 30 5.58 19.97 -23.80
N CYS A 31 4.66 19.12 -24.24
CA CYS A 31 3.94 18.18 -23.38
C CYS A 31 4.88 17.19 -22.67
N VAL A 32 5.75 16.51 -23.44
CA VAL A 32 6.70 15.54 -22.88
C VAL A 32 7.71 16.22 -21.96
N SER A 33 8.14 17.45 -22.26
CA SER A 33 9.02 18.23 -21.38
C SER A 33 8.37 18.51 -20.01
N ILE A 34 7.11 18.95 -19.99
CA ILE A 34 6.40 19.26 -18.73
C ILE A 34 6.15 17.98 -17.93
N ILE A 35 5.69 16.90 -18.57
CA ILE A 35 5.49 15.60 -17.92
C ILE A 35 6.83 15.07 -17.38
N GLY A 36 7.93 15.22 -18.13
CA GLY A 36 9.26 14.81 -17.72
C GLY A 36 9.73 15.51 -16.44
N ILE A 37 9.52 16.83 -16.33
CA ILE A 37 9.87 17.60 -15.13
C ILE A 37 9.04 17.14 -13.93
N ILE A 38 7.72 16.97 -14.10
CA ILE A 38 6.82 16.52 -13.04
C ILE A 38 7.21 15.12 -12.57
N ALA A 39 7.43 14.18 -13.50
CA ALA A 39 7.83 12.81 -13.17
C ALA A 39 9.17 12.77 -12.43
N PHE A 40 10.14 13.58 -12.87
CA PHE A 40 11.44 13.68 -12.20
C PHE A 40 11.32 14.16 -10.75
N MET A 41 10.44 15.12 -10.46
CA MET A 41 10.17 15.57 -9.09
C MET A 41 9.31 14.59 -8.28
N ALA A 42 8.37 13.90 -8.92
CA ALA A 42 7.39 13.05 -8.24
C ALA A 42 7.90 11.64 -7.91
N ILE A 43 8.71 11.02 -8.77
CA ILE A 43 9.26 9.68 -8.52
C ILE A 43 9.98 9.58 -7.16
N PRO A 44 10.91 10.48 -6.78
CA PRO A 44 11.61 10.36 -5.50
C PRO A 44 10.71 10.60 -4.29
N SER A 45 9.62 11.37 -4.41
CA SER A 45 8.67 11.57 -3.31
C SER A 45 7.73 10.38 -3.16
N VAL A 46 7.25 9.81 -4.27
CA VAL A 46 6.37 8.63 -4.25
C VAL A 46 7.06 7.40 -3.66
N THR A 47 8.33 7.18 -3.96
CA THR A 47 9.08 6.06 -3.38
C THR A 47 9.25 6.21 -1.87
N ARG A 48 9.58 7.42 -1.38
CA ARG A 48 9.66 7.72 0.06
C ARG A 48 8.32 7.52 0.76
N MET A 49 7.23 8.03 0.19
CA MET A 49 5.88 7.87 0.74
C MET A 49 5.50 6.39 0.90
N ARG A 50 5.90 5.52 -0.04
CA ARG A 50 5.66 4.08 0.07
C ARG A 50 6.45 3.46 1.22
N THR A 51 7.74 3.76 1.33
CA THR A 51 8.58 3.26 2.43
C THR A 51 8.06 3.72 3.79
N ASP A 52 7.65 4.99 3.91
CA ASP A 52 7.09 5.54 5.15
C ASP A 52 5.74 4.89 5.49
N SER A 53 4.92 4.60 4.47
CA SER A 53 3.65 3.88 4.66
C SER A 53 3.88 2.45 5.14
N GLU A 54 4.86 1.73 4.57
CA GLU A 54 5.24 0.38 5.02
C GLU A 54 5.79 0.39 6.45
N ARG A 55 6.60 1.40 6.79
CA ARG A 55 7.11 1.59 8.16
C ARG A 55 5.98 1.82 9.16
N ASN A 56 5.04 2.71 8.83
CA ASN A 56 3.89 2.99 9.68
C ASN A 56 2.98 1.78 9.84
N LEU A 57 2.78 1.00 8.76
CA LEU A 57 2.07 -0.27 8.82
C LEU A 57 2.78 -1.25 9.75
N ALA A 58 4.10 -1.38 9.66
CA ALA A 58 4.87 -2.26 10.53
C ALA A 58 4.77 -1.86 12.01
N ILE A 59 4.82 -0.57 12.31
CA ILE A 59 4.60 -0.03 13.66
C ILE A 59 3.20 -0.40 14.17
N SER A 60 2.16 -0.13 13.38
CA SER A 60 0.77 -0.45 13.76
C SER A 60 0.57 -1.96 14.00
N ARG A 61 1.19 -2.82 13.18
CA ARG A 61 1.17 -4.28 13.36
C ARG A 61 1.89 -4.69 14.65
N ALA A 62 3.01 -4.06 14.97
CA ALA A 62 3.75 -4.33 16.20
C ALA A 62 2.97 -3.85 17.45
N GLU A 63 2.27 -2.72 17.37
CA GLU A 63 1.35 -2.28 18.43
C GLU A 63 0.19 -3.25 18.62
N ALA A 64 -0.42 -3.74 17.53
CA ALA A 64 -1.47 -4.74 17.60
C ALA A 64 -0.98 -6.02 18.31
N LEU A 65 0.27 -6.44 18.07
CA LEU A 65 0.90 -7.55 18.80
C LEU A 65 1.04 -7.25 20.30
N ASN A 66 1.45 -6.04 20.67
CA ASN A 66 1.56 -5.65 22.09
C ASN A 66 0.18 -5.65 22.78
N LEU A 67 -0.87 -5.17 22.10
CA LEU A 67 -2.25 -5.25 22.61
C LEU A 67 -2.73 -6.70 22.73
N ALA A 68 -2.41 -7.54 21.75
CA ALA A 68 -2.72 -8.97 21.80
C ALA A 68 -2.01 -9.67 22.97
N GLN A 69 -0.76 -9.31 23.29
CA GLN A 69 -0.05 -9.82 24.46
C GLN A 69 -0.77 -9.46 25.77
N ALA A 70 -1.22 -8.20 25.90
CA ALA A 70 -1.98 -7.77 27.07
C ALA A 70 -3.31 -8.54 27.20
N SER A 71 -4.03 -8.72 26.09
CA SER A 71 -5.29 -9.47 26.03
C SER A 71 -5.09 -10.95 26.36
N PHE A 72 -4.01 -11.55 25.84
CA PHE A 72 -3.63 -12.93 26.16
C PHE A 72 -3.37 -13.12 27.66
N ILE A 73 -2.62 -12.21 28.29
CA ILE A 73 -2.41 -12.24 29.75
C ILE A 73 -3.73 -12.10 30.50
N GLN A 74 -4.61 -11.19 30.06
CA GLN A 74 -5.89 -10.95 30.71
C GLN A 74 -6.80 -12.19 30.66
N VAL A 75 -6.84 -12.89 29.53
CA VAL A 75 -7.72 -14.05 29.33
C VAL A 75 -7.14 -15.33 29.96
N ARG A 76 -5.84 -15.59 29.80
CA ARG A 76 -5.20 -16.82 30.34
C ARG A 76 -4.87 -16.70 31.82
N GLY A 77 -4.76 -15.49 32.34
CA GLY A 77 -4.20 -15.23 33.65
C GLY A 77 -2.66 -15.21 33.63
N ARG A 78 -2.08 -14.36 34.49
CA ARG A 78 -0.65 -14.01 34.45
C ARG A 78 0.30 -15.22 34.53
N THR A 79 0.01 -16.18 35.41
CA THR A 79 0.87 -17.36 35.61
C THR A 79 0.81 -18.31 34.42
N GLN A 80 -0.39 -18.67 33.95
CA GLN A 80 -0.55 -19.59 32.82
C GLN A 80 0.00 -18.96 31.53
N ALA A 81 -0.26 -17.68 31.29
CA ALA A 81 0.28 -16.94 30.16
C ALA A 81 1.82 -16.99 30.15
N ALA A 82 2.48 -16.88 31.32
CA ALA A 82 3.93 -16.96 31.42
C ALA A 82 4.46 -18.35 31.05
N LEU A 83 3.80 -19.42 31.51
CA LEU A 83 4.17 -20.81 31.19
C LEU A 83 3.99 -21.11 29.70
N ASP A 84 2.84 -20.75 29.13
CA ASP A 84 2.56 -20.94 27.70
C ASP A 84 3.57 -20.16 26.84
N TRP A 85 3.87 -18.92 27.23
CA TRP A 85 4.83 -18.06 26.54
C TRP A 85 6.26 -18.59 26.60
N SER A 86 6.68 -19.15 27.75
CA SER A 86 8.01 -19.76 27.86
C SER A 86 8.09 -21.10 27.12
N GLY A 87 6.97 -21.83 27.00
CA GLY A 87 6.86 -23.03 26.17
C GLY A 87 6.97 -22.74 24.67
N ALA A 88 6.59 -21.53 24.24
CA ALA A 88 6.75 -21.07 22.87
C ALA A 88 8.19 -20.58 22.60
N SER A 89 9.05 -21.49 22.15
CA SER A 89 10.49 -21.24 21.93
C SER A 89 10.82 -20.44 20.65
N THR A 90 9.89 -20.33 19.70
CA THR A 90 10.09 -19.57 18.45
C THR A 90 9.17 -18.36 18.39
N ALA A 91 9.57 -17.34 17.61
CA ALA A 91 8.72 -16.16 17.39
C ALA A 91 7.38 -16.54 16.74
N GLN A 92 7.39 -17.52 15.84
CA GLN A 92 6.16 -18.04 15.23
C GLN A 92 5.25 -18.75 16.25
N ALA A 93 5.81 -19.53 17.18
CA ALA A 93 5.02 -20.16 18.24
C ALA A 93 4.41 -19.11 19.18
N LYS A 94 5.16 -18.07 19.53
CA LYS A 94 4.65 -16.94 20.32
C LYS A 94 3.54 -16.19 19.56
N TYR A 95 3.72 -15.96 18.27
CA TYR A 95 2.69 -15.39 17.41
C TYR A 95 1.42 -16.24 17.40
N ALA A 96 1.53 -17.57 17.32
CA ALA A 96 0.38 -18.47 17.34
C ALA A 96 -0.47 -18.34 18.61
N LEU A 97 0.15 -18.07 19.76
CA LEU A 97 -0.57 -17.77 21.00
C LEU A 97 -1.37 -16.46 20.92
N LEU A 98 -0.88 -15.49 20.14
CA LEU A 98 -1.48 -14.16 20.00
C LEU A 98 -2.53 -14.09 18.88
N GLN A 99 -2.50 -15.01 17.91
CA GLN A 99 -3.40 -15.04 16.75
C GLN A 99 -4.89 -14.87 17.10
N PRO A 100 -5.45 -15.52 18.16
CA PRO A 100 -6.87 -15.37 18.51
C PRO A 100 -7.24 -13.97 19.02
N TYR A 101 -6.24 -13.17 19.41
CA TYR A 101 -6.41 -11.84 20.00
C TYR A 101 -6.11 -10.70 19.01
N LEU A 102 -5.89 -11.05 17.73
CA LEU A 102 -5.67 -10.10 16.64
C LEU A 102 -6.90 -10.07 15.73
N SER A 103 -7.45 -8.89 15.46
CA SER A 103 -8.64 -8.75 14.61
C SER A 103 -8.42 -9.13 13.13
N PHE A 104 -7.17 -9.08 12.67
CA PHE A 104 -6.76 -9.45 11.30
C PHE A 104 -5.41 -10.16 11.34
N SER A 105 -5.39 -11.38 11.90
CA SER A 105 -4.21 -12.25 11.91
C SER A 105 -3.98 -12.93 10.57
N GLU A 106 -2.72 -13.29 10.34
CA GLU A 106 -2.28 -14.10 9.21
C GLU A 106 -1.83 -15.47 9.71
N SER A 107 -1.63 -16.42 8.78
CA SER A 107 -1.15 -17.76 9.12
C SER A 107 0.26 -17.76 9.73
N THR A 108 1.11 -16.81 9.33
CA THR A 108 2.49 -16.71 9.79
C THR A 108 2.87 -15.29 10.19
N LEU A 109 3.81 -15.18 11.14
CA LEU A 109 4.37 -13.91 11.57
C LEU A 109 5.05 -13.16 10.41
N THR A 110 5.65 -13.90 9.47
CA THR A 110 6.29 -13.32 8.28
C THR A 110 5.26 -12.75 7.30
N SER A 111 4.08 -13.35 7.17
CA SER A 111 2.99 -12.81 6.35
C SER A 111 2.28 -11.63 7.03
N PHE A 112 2.25 -11.63 8.36
CA PHE A 112 1.65 -10.56 9.14
C PHE A 112 2.45 -9.24 9.08
N MET A 113 3.77 -9.34 8.96
CA MET A 113 4.67 -8.20 8.88
C MET A 113 4.92 -7.77 7.43
N PRO A 114 5.06 -6.46 7.14
CA PRO A 114 5.50 -5.99 5.82
C PRO A 114 6.90 -6.53 5.47
N LEU A 115 7.18 -6.66 4.17
CA LEU A 115 8.46 -7.22 3.70
C LEU A 115 9.65 -6.38 4.19
N GLY A 116 10.69 -7.05 4.69
CA GLY A 116 11.86 -6.39 5.26
C GLY A 116 11.68 -5.90 6.71
N TYR A 117 10.50 -6.10 7.30
CA TYR A 117 10.25 -5.84 8.72
C TYR A 117 10.11 -7.14 9.50
N SER A 118 10.63 -7.14 10.72
CA SER A 118 10.54 -8.29 11.63
C SER A 118 10.30 -7.81 13.05
N VAL A 119 9.63 -8.64 13.84
CA VAL A 119 9.36 -8.38 15.25
C VAL A 119 10.06 -9.43 16.09
N THR A 120 10.77 -8.98 17.12
CA THR A 120 11.33 -9.86 18.15
C THR A 120 10.53 -9.71 19.42
N PHE A 121 9.92 -10.82 19.84
CA PHE A 121 9.14 -10.88 21.06
C PHE A 121 10.02 -10.92 22.31
N PRO A 122 9.59 -10.31 23.42
CA PRO A 122 10.34 -10.38 24.67
C PRO A 122 10.43 -11.82 25.20
N ALA A 123 11.49 -12.09 25.94
CA ALA A 123 11.71 -13.38 26.59
C ALA A 123 10.59 -13.69 27.60
N SER A 124 10.18 -12.69 28.37
CA SER A 124 9.05 -12.77 29.30
C SER A 124 7.91 -11.84 28.87
N ILE A 125 6.68 -12.32 28.94
CA ILE A 125 5.48 -11.52 28.65
C ILE A 125 5.01 -10.71 29.87
N THR A 126 5.40 -11.11 31.09
CA THR A 126 4.90 -10.52 32.34
C THR A 126 5.58 -9.19 32.70
N THR A 127 6.74 -8.90 32.11
CA THR A 127 7.46 -7.63 32.29
C THR A 127 6.88 -6.50 31.43
N MET A 128 5.87 -6.79 30.60
CA MET A 128 5.17 -5.85 29.71
C MET A 128 6.12 -4.98 28.89
N GLN A 129 7.21 -5.58 28.42
CA GLN A 129 8.10 -4.97 27.44
C GLN A 129 7.45 -5.06 26.05
N LYS A 130 7.50 -3.96 25.30
CA LYS A 130 7.08 -3.97 23.89
C LYS A 130 7.94 -4.93 23.08
N ALA A 131 7.36 -5.56 22.08
CA ALA A 131 8.14 -6.30 21.10
C ALA A 131 9.05 -5.34 20.30
N SER A 132 10.30 -5.72 20.03
CA SER A 132 11.18 -4.87 19.24
C SER A 132 10.90 -5.03 17.76
N LEU A 133 10.83 -3.89 17.04
CA LEU A 133 10.61 -3.85 15.60
C LEU A 133 11.93 -3.56 14.90
N THR A 134 12.29 -4.36 13.91
CA THR A 134 13.48 -4.17 13.08
C THR A 134 13.05 -4.04 11.63
N GLY A 135 13.42 -2.94 10.98
CA GLY A 135 13.22 -2.71 9.56
C GLY A 135 14.53 -2.81 8.76
N PRO A 136 14.49 -2.45 7.47
CA PRO A 136 15.65 -2.56 6.56
C PRO A 136 16.85 -1.72 6.99
N THR A 137 16.62 -0.63 7.74
CA THR A 137 17.66 0.30 8.20
C THR A 137 18.07 0.10 9.67
N GLY A 138 17.53 -0.92 10.35
CA GLY A 138 17.80 -1.22 11.75
C GLY A 138 16.58 -1.18 12.66
N ILE A 139 16.82 -1.01 13.96
CA ILE A 139 15.78 -1.04 15.00
C ILE A 139 14.91 0.22 14.91
N ILE A 140 13.59 0.03 15.03
CA ILE A 140 12.58 1.07 15.02
C ILE A 140 11.99 1.16 16.42
N TYR A 141 12.11 2.34 17.03
CA TYR A 141 11.46 2.67 18.29
C TYR A 141 10.07 3.22 18.02
N TYR A 142 9.09 2.73 18.77
CA TYR A 142 7.67 3.06 18.66
C TYR A 142 6.97 2.87 20.01
#